data_AF-G7CNM8-F1
#
_entry.id   AF-G7CNM8-F1
#
_cell.length_a   1.000
_cell.length_b   1.000
_cell.length_c   1.000
_cell.angle_alpha   90.00
_cell.angle_beta   90.00
_cell.angle_gamma   90.00
#
_symmetry.space_group_name_H-M   'P 1'
#
loop_
_entity.id
_entity.type
_entity.pdbx_description
1 polymer ?
#
loop_
_entity_poly.entity_id
_entity_poly.type
_entity_poly.pdbx_seq_one_letter_code
_entity_poly.pdbx_strand_id
1 'polypeptide(L)'
;MHHTAYTFGTLQELLDRYQVLKGRGIKPKVPIQHGVTTSLYYQDPDGNFVELQIDNFATPDEATAYMHGEEYAHNPVGVTFDPDLMIAALKAGEPVASLTTQSWAREVSPDLPDPMAALTGN
;
A
#
# COMPACT_ATOMS: atom_id res chain seq x y z
N MET A 1 -21.98 2.31 -3.17
CA MET A 1 -20.77 1.47 -3.07
C MET A 1 -19.74 2.32 -2.38
N HIS A 2 -19.30 1.98 -1.16
CA HIS A 2 -18.39 2.87 -0.41
C HIS A 2 -16.91 2.65 -0.77
N HIS A 3 -16.60 1.56 -1.48
CA HIS A 3 -15.24 1.17 -1.83
C HIS A 3 -15.21 0.17 -3.01
N THR A 4 -14.24 0.30 -3.92
CA THR A 4 -13.89 -0.70 -4.96
C THR A 4 -12.38 -0.96 -4.92
N ALA A 5 -11.97 -2.22 -5.03
CA ALA A 5 -10.55 -2.61 -5.13
C ALA A 5 -10.20 -3.24 -6.48
N TYR A 6 -8.98 -2.96 -6.96
CA TYR A 6 -8.38 -3.56 -8.15
C TYR A 6 -7.00 -4.11 -7.81
N THR A 7 -6.80 -5.40 -8.04
CA THR A 7 -5.51 -6.08 -7.81
C THR A 7 -4.67 -6.11 -9.09
N PHE A 8 -3.43 -5.65 -8.99
CA PHE A 8 -2.42 -5.70 -10.06
C PHE A 8 -1.59 -6.98 -9.95
N GLY A 9 -0.95 -7.38 -11.05
CA GLY A 9 -0.16 -8.61 -11.09
C GLY A 9 1.22 -8.46 -10.44
N THR A 10 1.77 -7.24 -10.42
CA THR A 10 3.10 -6.96 -9.86
C THR A 10 3.19 -5.58 -9.20
N LEU A 11 4.16 -5.42 -8.29
CA LEU A 11 4.46 -4.13 -7.67
C LEU A 11 4.82 -3.07 -8.73
N GLN A 12 5.56 -3.45 -9.77
CA GLN A 12 5.94 -2.53 -10.84
C GLN A 12 4.70 -1.96 -11.55
N GLU A 13 3.71 -2.78 -11.89
CA GLU A 13 2.49 -2.31 -12.56
C GLU A 13 1.67 -1.35 -11.69
N LEU A 14 1.57 -1.63 -10.38
CA LEU A 14 0.91 -0.75 -9.42
C LEU A 14 1.61 0.62 -9.35
N LEU A 15 2.95 0.61 -9.26
CA LEU A 15 3.74 1.84 -9.17
C LEU A 15 3.75 2.62 -10.49
N ASP A 16 3.79 1.95 -11.64
CA ASP A 16 3.64 2.59 -12.95
C ASP A 16 2.28 3.29 -13.06
N ARG A 17 1.21 2.63 -12.59
CA ARG A 17 -0.12 3.25 -12.55
C ARG A 17 -0.16 4.46 -11.64
N TYR A 18 0.46 4.39 -10.46
CA TYR A 18 0.62 5.54 -9.57
C TYR A 18 1.32 6.70 -10.27
N GLN A 19 2.43 6.46 -10.98
CA GLN A 19 3.16 7.53 -11.68
C GLN A 19 2.32 8.19 -12.77
N VAL A 20 1.55 7.41 -13.54
CA VAL A 20 0.62 7.94 -14.56
C VAL A 20 -0.46 8.81 -13.93
N LEU A 21 -1.07 8.39 -12.81
CA LEU A 21 -2.10 9.14 -12.11
C LEU A 21 -1.54 10.43 -11.49
N LYS A 22 -0.38 10.33 -10.84
CA LYS A 22 0.32 11.46 -10.24
C LYS A 22 0.68 12.51 -11.30
N GLY A 23 1.12 12.11 -12.48
CA GLY A 23 1.39 13.01 -13.61
C GLY A 23 0.15 13.78 -14.10
N ARG A 24 -1.06 13.30 -13.77
CA ARG A 24 -2.35 13.98 -14.04
C ARG A 24 -2.89 14.74 -12.84
N GLY A 25 -2.11 14.88 -11.76
CA GLY A 25 -2.52 15.53 -10.52
C GLY A 25 -3.41 14.66 -9.61
N ILE A 26 -3.62 13.40 -9.95
CA ILE A 26 -4.42 12.46 -9.15
C ILE A 26 -3.47 11.73 -8.20
N LYS A 27 -3.60 12.00 -6.90
CA LYS A 27 -2.76 11.38 -5.85
C LYS A 27 -3.61 10.48 -4.95
N PRO A 28 -3.02 9.40 -4.40
CA PRO A 28 -3.71 8.61 -3.40
C PRO A 28 -4.03 9.50 -2.20
N LYS A 29 -5.21 9.29 -1.62
CA LYS A 29 -5.61 9.82 -0.32
C LYS A 29 -4.73 9.23 0.78
N VAL A 30 -4.43 7.94 0.70
CA VAL A 30 -3.52 7.25 1.62
C VAL A 30 -2.91 6.00 0.97
N PRO A 31 -1.57 5.91 0.89
CA PRO A 31 -0.85 4.67 0.66
C PRO A 31 -0.77 3.86 1.96
N ILE A 32 -1.03 2.56 1.93
CA ILE A 32 -0.98 1.70 3.12
C ILE A 32 -0.23 0.42 2.79
N GLN A 33 0.72 0.08 3.66
CA GLN A 33 1.35 -1.23 3.69
C GLN A 33 0.65 -2.08 4.75
N HIS A 34 -0.31 -2.92 4.33
CA HIS A 34 -1.03 -3.82 5.23
C HIS A 34 -0.16 -5.03 5.64
N GLY A 35 0.91 -5.30 4.89
CA GLY A 35 1.76 -6.48 5.05
C GLY A 35 1.24 -7.67 4.26
N VAL A 36 -0.07 -7.93 4.27
CA VAL A 36 -0.72 -8.87 3.35
C VAL A 36 -0.91 -8.30 1.94
N THR A 37 -1.12 -6.99 1.84
CA THR A 37 -1.30 -6.24 0.60
C THR A 37 -0.55 -4.92 0.65
N THR A 38 -0.09 -4.45 -0.51
CA THR A 38 0.41 -3.08 -0.69
C THR A 38 -0.65 -2.29 -1.44
N SER A 39 -1.22 -1.27 -0.80
CA SER A 39 -2.45 -0.62 -1.25
C SER A 39 -2.30 0.89 -1.41
N LEU A 40 -2.93 1.44 -2.45
CA LEU A 40 -3.05 2.87 -2.71
C LEU A 40 -4.53 3.24 -2.79
N TYR A 41 -5.03 3.93 -1.77
CA TYR A 41 -6.42 4.40 -1.73
C TYR A 41 -6.55 5.77 -2.37
N TYR A 42 -7.36 5.86 -3.43
CA TYR A 42 -7.78 7.12 -4.07
C TYR A 42 -9.21 7.45 -3.67
N GLN A 43 -9.62 8.70 -3.88
CA GLN A 43 -11.00 9.14 -3.71
C GLN A 43 -11.54 9.63 -5.05
N ASP A 44 -12.67 9.09 -5.48
CA ASP A 44 -13.35 9.54 -6.69
C ASP A 44 -14.12 10.86 -6.43
N PRO A 45 -14.64 11.54 -7.49
CA PRO A 45 -15.39 12.79 -7.33
C PRO A 45 -16.68 12.66 -6.51
N ASP A 46 -17.23 11.46 -6.37
CA ASP A 46 -18.43 11.17 -5.57
C ASP A 46 -18.07 10.84 -4.11
N GLY A 47 -16.78 10.83 -3.78
CA GLY A 47 -16.26 10.57 -2.44
C GLY A 47 -16.02 9.09 -2.12
N ASN A 48 -16.21 8.18 -3.07
CA ASN A 48 -15.98 6.75 -2.84
C ASN A 48 -14.48 6.44 -2.88
N PHE A 49 -14.07 5.42 -2.12
CA PHE A 49 -12.70 4.95 -2.16
C PHE A 49 -12.47 4.00 -3.34
N VAL A 50 -11.37 4.21 -4.05
CA VAL A 50 -10.86 3.31 -5.07
C VAL A 50 -9.48 2.84 -4.65
N GLU A 51 -9.35 1.58 -4.30
CA GLU A 51 -8.10 0.95 -3.93
C GLU A 51 -7.44 0.29 -5.15
N LEU A 52 -6.18 0.62 -5.36
CA LEU A 52 -5.30 -0.09 -6.28
C LEU A 52 -4.27 -0.83 -5.44
N GLN A 53 -4.14 -2.14 -5.61
CA GLN A 53 -3.35 -2.95 -4.69
C GLN A 53 -2.62 -4.11 -5.37
N ILE A 54 -1.67 -4.71 -4.66
CA ILE A 54 -1.08 -6.02 -4.97
C ILE A 54 -1.14 -6.92 -3.75
N ASP A 55 -1.31 -8.22 -3.99
CA ASP A 55 -1.10 -9.22 -2.95
C ASP A 55 0.41 -9.39 -2.72
N ASN A 56 0.87 -9.28 -1.47
CA ASN A 56 2.29 -9.36 -1.15
C ASN A 56 2.83 -10.81 -1.11
N PHE A 57 1.93 -11.78 -1.15
CA PHE A 57 2.22 -13.22 -1.10
C PHE A 57 1.69 -13.92 -2.34
N ALA A 58 2.40 -14.96 -2.80
CA ALA A 58 2.01 -15.70 -3.99
C ALA A 58 0.81 -16.63 -3.72
N THR A 59 0.62 -17.02 -2.47
CA THR A 59 -0.44 -17.96 -2.08
C THR A 59 -1.27 -17.45 -0.89
N PRO A 60 -2.57 -17.80 -0.82
CA PRO A 60 -3.40 -17.49 0.34
C PRO A 60 -2.88 -18.07 1.66
N ASP A 61 -2.22 -19.23 1.61
CA ASP A 61 -1.67 -19.89 2.80
C ASP A 61 -0.49 -19.09 3.39
N GLU A 62 0.37 -18.52 2.55
CA GLU A 62 1.44 -17.63 2.99
C GLU A 62 0.90 -16.33 3.61
N ALA A 63 -0.12 -15.73 2.98
CA ALA A 63 -0.79 -14.55 3.54
C ALA A 63 -1.43 -14.88 4.90
N THR A 64 -2.08 -16.04 5.02
CA THR A 64 -2.68 -16.53 6.27
C THR A 64 -1.61 -16.75 7.34
N ALA A 65 -0.48 -17.36 6.98
CA ALA A 65 0.64 -17.56 7.90
C ALA A 65 1.20 -16.22 8.40
N TYR A 66 1.33 -15.22 7.53
CA TYR A 66 1.74 -13.87 7.92
C TYR A 66 0.73 -13.20 8.87
N MET A 67 -0.58 -13.37 8.64
CA MET A 67 -1.62 -12.83 9.52
C MET A 67 -1.57 -13.42 10.95
N HIS A 68 -1.01 -14.61 11.12
CA HIS A 68 -0.75 -15.21 12.43
C HIS A 68 0.56 -14.73 13.08
N GLY A 69 1.38 -13.98 12.35
CA GLY A 69 2.64 -13.42 12.83
C GLY A 69 2.47 -12.18 13.69
N GLU A 70 3.52 -11.85 14.45
CA GLU A 70 3.51 -10.70 15.38
C GLU A 70 3.33 -9.36 14.66
N GLU A 71 3.94 -9.15 13.50
CA GLU A 71 3.86 -7.87 12.77
C GLU A 71 2.41 -7.51 12.42
N TYR A 72 1.63 -8.47 11.92
CA TYR A 72 0.22 -8.28 11.62
C TYR A 72 -0.65 -8.16 12.88
N ALA A 73 -0.38 -8.97 13.91
CA ALA A 73 -1.14 -8.93 15.16
C ALA A 73 -1.04 -7.57 15.88
N HIS A 74 0.11 -6.91 15.81
CA HIS A 74 0.31 -5.59 16.41
C HIS A 74 -0.40 -4.46 15.64
N ASN A 75 -0.43 -4.54 14.32
CA ASN A 75 -1.10 -3.54 13.48
C ASN A 75 -1.69 -4.18 12.21
N PRO A 76 -2.94 -4.67 12.25
CA PRO A 76 -3.57 -5.29 11.09
C PRO A 76 -4.03 -4.27 10.04
N VAL A 77 -4.18 -2.99 10.42
CA VAL A 77 -4.46 -1.91 9.46
C VAL A 77 -3.21 -1.61 8.64
N GLY A 78 -2.03 -1.77 9.21
CA GLY A 78 -0.77 -1.46 8.54
C GLY A 78 -0.33 -0.03 8.74
N VAL A 79 0.66 0.39 7.95
CA VAL A 79 1.34 1.68 8.10
C VAL A 79 1.36 2.44 6.79
N THR A 80 1.35 3.77 6.89
CA THR A 80 1.47 4.63 5.71
C THR A 80 2.91 4.58 5.17
N PHE A 81 3.07 4.63 3.85
CA PHE A 81 4.38 4.71 3.20
C PHE A 81 4.38 5.77 2.09
N ASP A 82 5.57 6.24 1.69
CA ASP A 82 5.72 7.08 0.50
C ASP A 82 5.94 6.23 -0.77
N PRO A 83 5.01 6.26 -1.75
CA PRO A 83 5.17 5.50 -2.99
C PRO A 83 6.37 5.95 -3.83
N ASP A 84 6.81 7.21 -3.73
CA ASP A 84 7.99 7.69 -4.44
C ASP A 84 9.28 7.06 -3.89
N LEU A 85 9.36 6.86 -2.57
CA LEU A 85 10.47 6.14 -1.94
C LEU A 85 10.47 4.66 -2.35
N MET A 86 9.28 4.05 -2.42
CA MET A 86 9.15 2.67 -2.89
C MET A 86 9.59 2.51 -4.36
N ILE A 87 9.23 3.47 -5.22
CA ILE A 87 9.68 3.50 -6.61
C ILE A 87 11.20 3.63 -6.69
N ALA A 88 11.80 4.50 -5.87
CA ALA A 88 13.25 4.68 -5.84
C ALA A 88 13.97 3.39 -5.44
N ALA A 89 13.49 2.72 -4.39
CA ALA A 89 14.04 1.44 -3.94
C ALA A 89 13.85 0.33 -4.99
N LEU A 90 12.66 0.20 -5.57
CA LEU A 90 12.45 -0.81 -6.62
C LEU A 90 13.40 -0.61 -7.83
N LYS A 91 13.66 0.65 -8.20
CA LYS A 91 14.61 1.00 -9.28
C LYS A 91 16.07 0.76 -8.91
N ALA A 92 16.41 0.79 -7.62
CA ALA A 92 17.74 0.48 -7.14
C ALA A 92 18.01 -1.05 -7.08
N GLY A 93 16.97 -1.87 -7.27
CA GLY A 93 17.08 -3.33 -7.39
C GLY A 93 16.67 -4.10 -6.14
N GLU A 94 16.11 -3.41 -5.16
CA GLU A 94 15.65 -3.98 -3.90
C GLU A 94 14.56 -5.04 -4.17
N PRO A 95 14.65 -6.23 -3.55
CA PRO A 95 13.66 -7.27 -3.75
C PRO A 95 12.26 -6.82 -3.31
N VAL A 96 11.25 -7.10 -4.13
CA VAL A 96 9.84 -6.77 -3.83
C VAL A 96 9.44 -7.25 -2.43
N ALA A 97 9.79 -8.47 -2.07
CA ALA A 97 9.47 -9.05 -0.76
C ALA A 97 10.04 -8.26 0.44
N SER A 98 11.11 -7.48 0.25
CA SER A 98 11.66 -6.59 1.28
C SER A 98 10.88 -5.28 1.36
N LEU A 99 10.45 -4.74 0.22
CA LEU A 99 9.69 -3.49 0.12
C LEU A 99 8.25 -3.63 0.64
N THR A 100 7.68 -4.83 0.53
CA THR A 100 6.27 -5.07 0.83
C THR A 100 5.97 -5.35 2.31
N THR A 101 6.84 -4.93 3.23
CA THR A 101 6.72 -5.19 4.68
C THR A 101 6.34 -3.93 5.46
N GLN A 102 5.61 -4.07 6.57
CA GLN A 102 5.31 -2.91 7.42
C GLN A 102 6.60 -2.33 8.02
N SER A 103 7.57 -3.18 8.35
CA SER A 103 8.89 -2.77 8.85
C SER A 103 9.61 -1.84 7.88
N TRP A 104 9.67 -2.18 6.58
CA TRP A 104 10.26 -1.30 5.56
C TRP A 104 9.56 0.06 5.54
N ALA A 105 8.22 0.07 5.51
CA ALA A 105 7.45 1.30 5.46
C ALA A 105 7.68 2.20 6.69
N ARG A 106 7.76 1.61 7.90
CA ARG A 106 8.08 2.35 9.14
C ARG A 106 9.48 2.96 9.11
N GLU A 107 10.45 2.23 8.56
CA GLU A 107 11.84 2.69 8.49
C GLU A 107 12.01 3.84 7.51
N VAL A 108 11.41 3.74 6.31
CA VAL A 108 11.61 4.74 5.25
C VAL A 108 10.63 5.91 5.32
N SER A 109 9.50 5.77 6.02
CA SER A 109 8.45 6.79 6.12
C SER A 109 7.99 7.02 7.56
N PRO A 110 8.91 7.28 8.52
CA PRO A 110 8.58 7.31 9.96
C PRO A 110 7.64 8.45 10.36
N ASP A 111 7.62 9.54 9.58
CA ASP A 111 6.88 10.76 9.91
C ASP A 111 5.46 10.79 9.29
N LEU A 112 5.07 9.75 8.54
CA LEU A 112 3.73 9.70 7.95
C LEU A 112 2.68 9.36 9.01
N PRO A 113 1.49 9.99 8.94
CA PRO A 113 0.44 9.79 9.92
C PRO A 113 -0.12 8.36 9.85
N ASP A 114 -0.78 7.94 10.92
CA ASP A 114 -1.55 6.70 10.94
C ASP A 114 -2.61 6.69 9.81
N PRO A 115 -2.70 5.61 9.03
CA PRO A 115 -3.58 5.56 7.87
C PRO A 115 -5.07 5.73 8.23
N MET A 116 -5.49 5.39 9.45
CA MET A 116 -6.87 5.55 9.89
C MET A 116 -7.32 7.01 9.93
N ALA A 117 -6.39 7.96 10.12
CA ALA A 117 -6.72 9.39 10.05
C ALA A 117 -7.24 9.77 8.67
N ALA A 118 -6.68 9.19 7.61
CA ALA A 118 -7.11 9.45 6.23
C ALA A 118 -8.38 8.69 5.84
N LEU A 119 -8.61 7.50 6.42
CA LEU A 119 -9.77 6.65 6.13
C LEU A 119 -11.04 7.03 6.90
N THR A 120 -10.91 7.61 8.10
CA THR A 120 -12.07 7.94 8.96
C THR A 120 -12.50 9.41 8.88
N GLY A 121 -11.72 10.28 8.26
CA GLY A 121 -12.15 11.63 7.89
C GLY A 121 -12.49 12.56 9.05
N ASN A 122 -11.65 12.58 10.10
CA ASN A 122 -11.71 13.61 11.14
C ASN A 122 -10.83 14.83 10.80
#